data_AF-A0A1Q6Z173-F1
#
_entry.id   AF-A0A1Q6Z173-F1
#
_cell.length_a   1.000
_cell.length_b   1.000
_cell.length_c   1.000
_cell.angle_alpha   90.00
_cell.angle_beta   90.00
_cell.angle_gamma   90.00
#
_symmetry.space_group_name_H-M   'P 1'
#
loop_
_entity.id
_entity.type
_entity.pdbx_description
1 polymer ?
#
loop_
_entity_poly.entity_id
_entity_poly.type
_entity_poly.pdbx_seq_one_letter_code
_entity_poly.pdbx_strand_id
1 'polypeptide(L)'
;MIIRKDPSGGLVLIGQTDHSRFVGQLAAHWGNGNFETLKPYDSVVRAATFHDYGWLRYETSPLVAPQSGEPYAFLQVPMTDTQLGSYQWALDWMADIDPYSGLIVSMHRTGLWKGRYQTIKHPAGRYNLTTLSPEVQAFVARNEAWQERQRASLDAKGVWTNYRLMQVWDLLGLYFCCQDPYDDHIEPVPVSYAAGDDDGVRLTMKAVGPRRVAFDPYPFDVRPCRAQLS
;
A
#
# COMPACT_ATOMS: atom_id res chain seq x y z
N MET A 1 -0.11 12.62 3.64
CA MET A 1 -0.28 13.18 2.29
C MET A 1 0.97 13.10 1.43
N ILE A 2 0.77 12.91 0.14
CA ILE A 2 1.75 13.03 -0.93
C ILE A 2 1.67 14.46 -1.46
N ILE A 3 2.83 15.10 -1.65
CA ILE A 3 2.93 16.49 -2.11
C ILE A 3 3.78 16.51 -3.36
N ARG A 4 3.20 17.00 -4.46
CA ARG A 4 3.90 17.26 -5.72
C ARG A 4 3.96 18.76 -5.98
N LYS A 5 5.04 19.20 -6.60
CA LYS A 5 5.15 20.55 -7.15
C LYS A 5 5.01 20.47 -8.66
N ASP A 6 4.13 21.28 -9.23
CA ASP A 6 4.09 21.48 -10.67
C ASP A 6 5.18 22.48 -11.12
N PRO A 7 5.47 22.59 -12.44
CA PRO A 7 6.48 23.52 -12.93
C PRO A 7 6.21 25.01 -12.66
N SER A 8 4.97 25.38 -12.34
CA SER A 8 4.58 26.75 -11.96
C SER A 8 4.76 27.05 -10.47
N GLY A 9 5.12 26.03 -9.67
CA GLY A 9 5.22 26.12 -8.22
C GLY A 9 3.92 25.82 -7.47
N GLY A 10 2.86 25.42 -8.19
CA GLY A 10 1.62 24.95 -7.61
C GLY A 10 1.80 23.63 -6.87
N LEU A 11 1.10 23.47 -5.74
CA LEU A 11 1.10 22.22 -4.99
C LEU A 11 -0.08 21.34 -5.39
N VAL A 12 0.20 20.09 -5.72
CA VAL A 12 -0.79 19.02 -5.78
C VAL A 12 -0.67 18.21 -4.49
N LEU A 13 -1.74 18.21 -3.70
CA LEU A 13 -1.84 17.50 -2.43
C LEU A 13 -2.76 16.29 -2.63
N ILE A 14 -2.24 15.10 -2.36
CA ILE A 14 -2.99 13.84 -2.48
C ILE A 14 -3.00 13.20 -1.10
N GLY A 15 -4.19 12.93 -0.55
CA GLY A 15 -4.31 12.19 0.69
C GLY A 15 -3.75 10.77 0.53
N GLN A 16 -3.16 10.23 1.59
CA GLN A 16 -2.90 8.79 1.72
C GLN A 16 -4.23 8.03 1.77
N THR A 17 -5.29 8.67 2.27
CA THR A 17 -6.67 8.18 2.14
C THR A 17 -7.16 8.16 0.68
N ASP A 18 -6.81 9.15 -0.15
CA ASP A 18 -7.15 9.15 -1.59
C ASP A 18 -6.31 8.12 -2.38
N HIS A 19 -5.01 8.04 -2.07
CA HIS A 19 -4.11 6.98 -2.58
C HIS A 19 -4.67 5.59 -2.29
N SER A 20 -5.10 5.32 -1.05
CA SER A 20 -5.65 4.01 -0.69
C SER A 20 -6.96 3.70 -1.39
N ARG A 21 -7.84 4.68 -1.59
CA ARG A 21 -9.06 4.50 -2.42
C ARG A 21 -8.75 4.20 -3.88
N PHE A 22 -7.74 4.85 -4.45
CA PHE A 22 -7.24 4.53 -5.79
C PHE A 22 -6.68 3.10 -5.85
N VAL A 23 -5.88 2.70 -4.85
CA VAL A 23 -5.37 1.33 -4.69
C VAL A 23 -6.49 0.30 -4.59
N GLY A 24 -7.57 0.62 -3.87
CA GLY A 24 -8.79 -0.20 -3.80
C GLY A 24 -9.43 -0.46 -5.17
N GLN A 25 -9.47 0.54 -6.05
CA GLN A 25 -9.97 0.37 -7.43
C GLN A 25 -9.08 -0.56 -8.25
N LEU A 26 -7.74 -0.48 -8.08
CA LEU A 26 -6.82 -1.40 -8.75
C LEU A 26 -7.02 -2.85 -8.28
N ALA A 27 -7.21 -3.05 -6.98
CA ALA A 27 -7.47 -4.37 -6.41
C ALA A 27 -8.83 -4.94 -6.89
N ALA A 28 -9.87 -4.11 -6.96
CA ALA A 28 -11.19 -4.54 -7.43
C ALA A 28 -11.19 -5.02 -8.90
N HIS A 29 -10.30 -4.47 -9.72
CA HIS A 29 -10.14 -4.90 -11.12
C HIS A 29 -9.02 -5.94 -11.30
N TRP A 30 -8.42 -6.46 -10.22
CA TRP A 30 -7.30 -7.37 -10.33
C TRP A 30 -7.73 -8.80 -10.66
N GLY A 31 -7.10 -9.37 -11.67
CA GLY A 31 -7.30 -10.76 -12.09
C GLY A 31 -7.74 -10.88 -13.55
N ASN A 32 -7.31 -11.95 -14.21
CA ASN A 32 -7.70 -12.37 -15.56
C ASN A 32 -7.17 -13.79 -15.83
N GLY A 33 -6.98 -14.18 -17.10
CA GLY A 33 -6.41 -15.50 -17.45
C GLY A 33 -4.97 -15.74 -16.96
N ASN A 34 -4.20 -14.69 -16.66
CA ASN A 34 -2.81 -14.76 -16.19
C ASN A 34 -2.67 -14.51 -14.68
N PHE A 35 -3.65 -13.84 -14.07
CA PHE A 35 -3.64 -13.47 -12.66
C PHE A 35 -4.91 -13.97 -11.99
N GLU A 36 -4.77 -14.84 -10.99
CA GLU A 36 -5.92 -15.41 -10.30
C GLU A 36 -6.74 -14.34 -9.55
N THR A 37 -8.06 -14.48 -9.58
CA THR A 37 -8.98 -13.62 -8.83
C THR A 37 -8.75 -13.73 -7.32
N LEU A 38 -8.95 -12.62 -6.62
CA LEU A 38 -8.71 -12.48 -5.19
C LEU A 38 -9.58 -13.40 -4.33
N LYS A 39 -8.99 -13.94 -3.26
CA LYS A 39 -9.62 -14.85 -2.29
C LYS A 39 -9.22 -14.48 -0.86
N PRO A 40 -10.15 -14.12 0.03
CA PRO A 40 -11.53 -13.71 -0.23
C PRO A 40 -11.60 -12.32 -0.88
N TYR A 41 -12.40 -12.18 -1.96
CA TYR A 41 -12.43 -10.97 -2.77
C TYR A 41 -12.76 -9.70 -1.96
N ASP A 42 -13.91 -9.67 -1.28
CA ASP A 42 -14.39 -8.46 -0.60
C ASP A 42 -13.42 -7.95 0.48
N SER A 43 -12.85 -8.86 1.27
CA SER A 43 -11.90 -8.50 2.33
C SER A 43 -10.58 -7.99 1.76
N VAL A 44 -10.08 -8.58 0.68
CA VAL A 44 -8.80 -8.13 0.09
C VAL A 44 -8.96 -6.77 -0.58
N VAL A 45 -10.08 -6.53 -1.28
CA VAL A 45 -10.41 -5.21 -1.86
C VAL A 45 -10.63 -4.17 -0.75
N ARG A 46 -11.31 -4.53 0.34
CA ARG A 46 -11.49 -3.66 1.50
C ARG A 46 -10.16 -3.30 2.15
N ALA A 47 -9.28 -4.29 2.38
CA ALA A 47 -7.93 -4.04 2.89
C ALA A 47 -7.18 -3.03 2.01
N ALA A 48 -7.18 -3.23 0.68
CA ALA A 48 -6.56 -2.32 -0.26
C ALA A 48 -7.15 -0.90 -0.19
N THR A 49 -8.47 -0.78 -0.12
CA THR A 49 -9.18 0.52 -0.09
C THR A 49 -8.88 1.33 1.16
N PHE A 50 -8.65 0.68 2.31
CA PHE A 50 -8.56 1.35 3.61
C PHE A 50 -7.17 1.26 4.27
N HIS A 51 -6.16 0.71 3.59
CA HIS A 51 -4.87 0.39 4.22
C HIS A 51 -4.15 1.59 4.86
N ASP A 52 -4.37 2.80 4.34
CA ASP A 52 -3.71 4.03 4.79
C ASP A 52 -4.63 4.96 5.61
N TYR A 53 -5.76 4.46 6.11
CA TYR A 53 -6.69 5.29 6.91
C TYR A 53 -6.13 5.75 8.25
N GLY A 54 -5.00 5.20 8.71
CA GLY A 54 -4.25 5.75 9.85
C GLY A 54 -3.71 7.17 9.61
N TRP A 55 -3.73 7.66 8.37
CA TRP A 55 -3.41 9.05 8.03
C TRP A 55 -4.58 10.03 8.20
N LEU A 56 -5.81 9.54 8.32
CA LEU A 56 -7.02 10.38 8.29
C LEU A 56 -6.92 11.56 9.27
N ARG A 57 -6.49 11.32 10.51
CA ARG A 57 -6.35 12.37 11.54
C ARG A 57 -5.32 13.43 11.17
N TYR A 58 -4.19 13.04 10.59
CA TYR A 58 -3.18 13.99 10.11
C TYR A 58 -3.73 14.82 8.95
N GLU A 59 -4.45 14.20 8.02
CA GLU A 59 -4.92 14.84 6.80
C GLU A 59 -6.03 15.86 7.04
N THR A 60 -6.79 15.72 8.14
CA THR A 60 -7.76 16.74 8.57
C THR A 60 -7.14 17.97 9.24
N SER A 61 -5.88 17.90 9.66
CA SER A 61 -5.16 19.03 10.26
C SER A 61 -3.65 18.92 10.02
N PRO A 62 -3.17 19.11 8.77
CA PRO A 62 -1.78 18.87 8.40
C PRO A 62 -0.82 19.79 9.16
N LEU A 63 0.28 19.21 9.64
CA LEU A 63 1.40 19.98 10.18
C LEU A 63 2.09 20.74 9.03
N VAL A 64 2.39 22.02 9.25
CA VAL A 64 3.06 22.90 8.29
C VAL A 64 4.50 23.14 8.73
N ALA A 65 5.45 22.99 7.82
CA ALA A 65 6.85 23.26 8.05
C ALA A 65 7.06 24.78 8.20
N PRO A 66 7.56 25.29 9.36
CA PRO A 66 7.70 26.73 9.59
C PRO A 66 8.61 27.44 8.57
N GLN A 67 9.56 26.71 7.98
CA GLN A 67 10.55 27.27 7.06
C GLN A 67 9.99 27.51 5.66
N SER A 68 9.10 26.64 5.16
CA SER A 68 8.55 26.73 3.80
C SER A 68 7.10 27.22 3.78
N GLY A 69 6.37 27.11 4.89
CA GLY A 69 4.91 27.32 4.91
C GLY A 69 4.14 26.19 4.20
N GLU A 70 4.80 25.09 3.83
CA GLU A 70 4.19 23.95 3.16
C GLU A 70 3.86 22.83 4.15
N PRO A 71 2.80 22.03 3.92
CA PRO A 71 2.53 20.85 4.73
C PRO A 71 3.69 19.85 4.66
N TYR A 72 3.90 19.07 5.73
CA TYR A 72 4.85 17.96 5.70
C TYR A 72 4.38 16.84 4.74
N ALA A 73 5.27 16.37 3.87
CA ALA A 73 5.02 15.14 3.12
C ALA A 73 4.98 13.94 4.09
N PHE A 74 4.30 12.86 3.73
CA PHE A 74 4.06 11.71 4.62
C PHE A 74 5.35 11.14 5.26
N LEU A 75 6.47 11.10 4.55
CA LEU A 75 7.77 10.64 5.10
C LEU A 75 8.42 11.61 6.08
N GLN A 76 7.99 12.87 6.08
CA GLN A 76 8.53 13.94 6.91
C GLN A 76 7.67 14.18 8.16
N VAL A 77 6.48 13.58 8.23
CA VAL A 77 5.62 13.68 9.41
C VAL A 77 6.32 12.99 10.59
N PRO A 78 6.58 13.71 11.71
CA PRO A 78 7.23 13.12 12.86
C PRO A 78 6.45 11.92 13.41
N MET A 79 7.15 10.83 13.70
CA MET A 79 6.56 9.62 14.27
C MET A 79 6.28 9.79 15.77
N THR A 80 5.25 10.56 16.09
CA THR A 80 4.81 10.83 17.47
C THR A 80 3.85 9.74 17.98
N ASP A 81 3.60 9.72 19.29
CA ASP A 81 2.55 8.88 19.90
C ASP A 81 1.17 9.12 19.30
N THR A 82 0.88 10.35 18.86
CA THR A 82 -0.38 10.67 18.17
C THR A 82 -0.47 9.97 16.82
N GLN A 83 0.64 9.92 16.08
CA GLN A 83 0.68 9.24 14.79
C GLN A 83 0.63 7.72 14.96
N LEU A 84 1.39 7.15 15.92
CA LEU A 84 1.32 5.72 16.24
C LEU A 84 -0.06 5.30 16.74
N GLY A 85 -0.70 6.14 17.56
CA GLY A 85 -2.08 5.93 18.01
C GLY A 85 -3.09 5.96 16.85
N SER A 86 -2.88 6.83 15.85
CA SER A 86 -3.73 6.88 14.65
C SER A 86 -3.57 5.64 13.78
N TYR A 87 -2.35 5.11 13.66
CA TYR A 87 -2.14 3.80 13.03
C TYR A 87 -2.83 2.68 13.80
N GLN A 88 -2.65 2.58 15.12
CA GLN A 88 -3.30 1.53 15.92
C GLN A 88 -4.83 1.59 15.77
N TRP A 89 -5.41 2.78 15.89
CA TRP A 89 -6.85 2.97 15.72
C TRP A 89 -7.36 2.44 14.39
N ALA A 90 -6.66 2.71 13.28
CA ALA A 90 -7.08 2.24 11.97
C ALA A 90 -6.99 0.70 11.84
N LEU A 91 -5.99 0.08 12.48
CA LEU A 91 -5.87 -1.38 12.52
C LEU A 91 -7.02 -2.00 13.30
N ASP A 92 -7.31 -1.48 14.50
CA ASP A 92 -8.38 -1.98 15.37
C ASP A 92 -9.75 -1.78 14.71
N TRP A 93 -10.01 -0.59 14.17
CA TRP A 93 -11.25 -0.27 13.46
C TRP A 93 -11.51 -1.20 12.28
N MET A 94 -10.49 -1.49 11.47
CA MET A 94 -10.64 -2.41 10.34
C MET A 94 -10.83 -3.86 10.80
N ALA A 95 -10.12 -4.29 11.85
CA ALA A 95 -10.27 -5.63 12.41
C ALA A 95 -11.67 -5.85 13.02
N ASP A 96 -12.27 -4.82 13.62
CA ASP A 96 -13.64 -4.86 14.14
C ASP A 96 -14.70 -4.96 13.03
N ILE A 97 -14.44 -4.42 11.84
CA ILE A 97 -15.33 -4.52 10.66
C ILE A 97 -15.14 -5.85 9.94
N ASP A 98 -13.88 -6.22 9.68
CA ASP A 98 -13.49 -7.44 8.98
C ASP A 98 -12.10 -7.89 9.45
N PRO A 99 -12.01 -8.94 10.28
CA PRO A 99 -10.74 -9.43 10.81
C PRO A 99 -9.71 -9.78 9.74
N TYR A 100 -10.14 -10.27 8.57
CA TYR A 100 -9.22 -10.59 7.48
C TYR A 100 -8.62 -9.31 6.86
N SER A 101 -9.46 -8.30 6.63
CA SER A 101 -8.98 -7.00 6.18
C SER A 101 -8.02 -6.38 7.19
N GLY A 102 -8.39 -6.39 8.48
CA GLY A 102 -7.56 -5.88 9.56
C GLY A 102 -6.20 -6.57 9.63
N LEU A 103 -6.16 -7.89 9.40
CA LEU A 103 -4.93 -8.66 9.30
C LEU A 103 -4.02 -8.19 8.17
N ILE A 104 -4.53 -8.07 6.94
CA ILE A 104 -3.73 -7.63 5.79
C ILE A 104 -3.23 -6.20 5.97
N VAL A 105 -4.06 -5.28 6.48
CA VAL A 105 -3.67 -3.90 6.76
C VAL A 105 -2.62 -3.84 7.87
N SER A 106 -2.77 -4.62 8.94
CA SER A 106 -1.78 -4.72 10.02
C SER A 106 -0.43 -5.22 9.50
N MET A 107 -0.43 -6.30 8.70
CA MET A 107 0.77 -6.83 8.06
C MET A 107 1.42 -5.81 7.14
N HIS A 108 0.66 -5.07 6.33
CA HIS A 108 1.18 -4.00 5.49
C HIS A 108 1.84 -2.89 6.32
N ARG A 109 1.17 -2.41 7.38
CA ARG A 109 1.67 -1.33 8.24
C ARG A 109 3.00 -1.69 8.91
N THR A 110 3.09 -2.86 9.53
CA THR A 110 4.34 -3.34 10.15
C THR A 110 5.38 -3.69 9.10
N GLY A 111 4.95 -4.28 7.98
CA GLY A 111 5.78 -4.60 6.83
C GLY A 111 6.56 -3.41 6.30
N LEU A 112 5.97 -2.21 6.24
CA LEU A 112 6.67 -1.00 5.79
C LEU A 112 7.92 -0.68 6.62
N TRP A 113 7.91 -0.91 7.94
CA TRP A 113 9.10 -0.78 8.81
C TRP A 113 10.06 -1.98 8.73
N LYS A 114 9.57 -3.12 8.24
CA LYS A 114 10.30 -4.39 8.13
C LYS A 114 10.78 -4.67 6.71
N GLY A 115 10.90 -3.64 5.87
CA GLY A 115 11.35 -3.78 4.48
C GLY A 115 10.41 -4.67 3.64
N ARG A 116 9.10 -4.52 3.86
CA ARG A 116 8.02 -5.34 3.27
C ARG A 116 8.23 -6.84 3.44
N TYR A 117 8.85 -7.25 4.55
CA TYR A 117 9.26 -8.63 4.82
C TYR A 117 10.04 -9.27 3.64
N GLN A 118 10.79 -8.45 2.90
CA GLN A 118 11.59 -8.88 1.74
C GLN A 118 10.78 -9.51 0.61
N THR A 119 9.46 -9.26 0.57
CA THR A 119 8.56 -9.81 -0.45
C THR A 119 8.63 -9.11 -1.80
N ILE A 120 9.30 -7.97 -1.88
CA ILE A 120 9.52 -7.17 -3.09
C ILE A 120 11.02 -7.09 -3.37
N LYS A 121 11.44 -7.51 -4.57
CA LYS A 121 12.81 -7.40 -5.09
C LYS A 121 13.02 -6.07 -5.80
N HIS A 122 12.04 -5.62 -6.58
CA HIS A 122 12.05 -4.31 -7.25
C HIS A 122 10.68 -3.63 -7.20
N PRO A 123 10.59 -2.32 -6.96
CA PRO A 123 11.69 -1.39 -6.64
C PRO A 123 12.31 -1.66 -5.27
N ALA A 124 13.65 -1.67 -5.21
CA ALA A 124 14.39 -1.83 -3.97
C ALA A 124 14.53 -0.50 -3.21
N GLY A 125 14.48 -0.54 -1.87
CA GLY A 125 15.07 0.49 -1.01
C GLY A 125 14.53 1.92 -1.14
N ARG A 126 13.35 2.16 -1.72
CA ARG A 126 12.83 3.53 -1.91
C ARG A 126 12.63 4.31 -0.62
N TYR A 127 12.31 3.64 0.48
CA TYR A 127 12.08 4.26 1.78
C TYR A 127 12.87 3.50 2.85
N ASN A 128 13.92 4.13 3.38
CA ASN A 128 14.70 3.55 4.45
C ASN A 128 14.04 3.84 5.81
N LEU A 129 13.11 2.97 6.19
CA LEU A 129 12.41 3.04 7.48
C LEU A 129 13.03 2.11 8.53
N THR A 130 14.26 1.61 8.36
CA THR A 130 14.78 0.50 9.18
C THR A 130 15.37 0.90 10.53
N THR A 131 15.70 2.17 10.74
CA THR A 131 16.12 2.67 12.06
C THR A 131 14.88 3.02 12.87
N LEU A 132 14.42 2.07 13.68
CA LEU A 132 13.17 2.19 14.44
C LEU A 132 13.41 2.70 15.86
N SER A 133 12.61 3.67 16.31
CA SER A 133 12.56 4.06 17.72
C SER A 133 12.00 2.92 18.59
N PRO A 134 12.26 2.91 19.91
CA PRO A 134 11.70 1.90 20.81
C PRO A 134 10.17 1.79 20.76
N GLU A 135 9.47 2.92 20.58
CA GLU A 135 8.02 2.98 20.49
C GLU A 135 7.51 2.28 19.23
N VAL A 136 8.18 2.48 18.10
CA VAL A 136 7.85 1.79 16.83
C VAL A 136 8.17 0.30 16.93
N GLN A 137 9.29 -0.08 17.57
CA GLN A 137 9.62 -1.49 17.81
C GLN A 137 8.54 -2.18 18.66
N ALA A 138 8.08 -1.52 19.73
CA ALA A 138 7.00 -2.01 20.58
C ALA A 138 5.66 -2.11 19.81
N PHE A 139 5.34 -1.12 18.97
CA PHE A 139 4.17 -1.16 18.10
C PHE A 139 4.20 -2.38 17.16
N VAL A 140 5.34 -2.60 16.48
CA VAL A 140 5.53 -3.73 15.56
C VAL A 140 5.39 -5.05 16.32
N ALA A 141 6.08 -5.23 17.45
CA ALA A 141 6.03 -6.46 18.22
C ALA A 141 4.61 -6.82 18.69
N ARG A 142 3.84 -5.84 19.19
CA ARG A 142 2.45 -6.06 19.62
C ARG A 142 1.56 -6.49 18.45
N ASN A 143 1.66 -5.81 17.31
CA ASN A 143 0.85 -6.10 16.14
C ASN A 143 1.24 -7.43 15.49
N GLU A 144 2.53 -7.75 15.35
CA GLU A 144 2.98 -9.06 14.84
C GLU A 144 2.53 -10.22 15.74
N ALA A 145 2.53 -10.04 17.06
CA ALA A 145 1.98 -11.05 17.97
C ALA A 145 0.47 -11.26 17.79
N TRP A 146 -0.29 -10.20 17.50
CA TRP A 146 -1.71 -10.32 17.15
C TRP A 146 -1.91 -10.98 15.78
N GLN A 147 -1.13 -10.59 14.77
CA GLN A 147 -1.16 -11.18 13.44
C GLN A 147 -0.92 -12.69 13.48
N GLU A 148 0.04 -13.15 14.29
CA GLU A 148 0.34 -14.58 14.45
C GLU A 148 -0.87 -15.36 14.98
N ARG A 149 -1.55 -14.82 15.99
CA ARG A 149 -2.78 -15.43 16.51
C ARG A 149 -3.90 -15.48 15.47
N GLN A 150 -4.05 -14.43 14.65
CA GLN A 150 -5.07 -14.42 13.59
C GLN A 150 -4.75 -15.36 12.44
N ARG A 151 -3.46 -15.52 12.08
CA ARG A 151 -3.03 -16.43 11.02
C ARG A 151 -3.15 -17.91 11.40
N ALA A 152 -3.12 -18.23 12.69
CA ALA A 152 -3.11 -19.62 13.16
C ALA A 152 -4.27 -20.50 12.64
N SER A 153 -5.42 -19.90 12.30
CA SER A 153 -6.59 -20.61 11.76
C SER A 153 -6.81 -20.41 10.26
N LEU A 154 -5.91 -19.71 9.57
CA LEU A 154 -6.04 -19.34 8.16
C LEU A 154 -5.04 -20.12 7.30
N ASP A 155 -5.33 -20.21 6.00
CA ASP A 155 -4.33 -20.66 5.03
C ASP A 155 -3.19 -19.63 4.96
N ALA A 156 -2.06 -19.99 5.55
CA ALA A 156 -0.87 -19.14 5.60
C ALA A 156 -0.45 -18.68 4.20
N LYS A 157 -0.53 -19.58 3.21
CA LYS A 157 -0.10 -19.30 1.84
C LYS A 157 -1.00 -18.24 1.20
N GLY A 158 -2.31 -18.37 1.34
CA GLY A 158 -3.25 -17.39 0.82
C GLY A 158 -3.13 -16.02 1.51
N VAL A 159 -2.90 -16.00 2.82
CA VAL A 159 -2.65 -14.74 3.56
C VAL A 159 -1.39 -14.04 3.04
N TRP A 160 -0.28 -14.77 2.88
CA TRP A 160 0.96 -14.19 2.35
C TRP A 160 0.84 -13.76 0.88
N THR A 161 0.09 -14.49 0.06
CA THR A 161 -0.23 -14.08 -1.32
C THR A 161 -0.97 -12.73 -1.33
N ASN A 162 -1.98 -12.58 -0.47
CA ASN A 162 -2.74 -11.33 -0.35
C ASN A 162 -1.89 -10.18 0.20
N TYR A 163 -1.03 -10.45 1.17
CA TYR A 163 -0.07 -9.46 1.66
C TYR A 163 0.86 -8.96 0.54
N ARG A 164 1.39 -9.89 -0.28
CA ARG A 164 2.26 -9.56 -1.43
C ARG A 164 1.54 -8.72 -2.47
N LEU A 165 0.30 -9.09 -2.82
CA LEU A 165 -0.54 -8.29 -3.73
C LEU A 165 -0.82 -6.90 -3.16
N MET A 166 -1.10 -6.78 -1.86
CA MET A 166 -1.25 -5.49 -1.18
C MET A 166 0.01 -4.62 -1.35
N GLN A 167 1.21 -5.19 -1.24
CA GLN A 167 2.45 -4.43 -1.48
C GLN A 167 2.57 -3.97 -2.93
N VAL A 168 2.20 -4.82 -3.89
CA VAL A 168 2.19 -4.46 -5.32
C VAL A 168 1.24 -3.30 -5.58
N TRP A 169 0.01 -3.34 -5.06
CA TRP A 169 -0.95 -2.27 -5.30
C TRP A 169 -0.57 -0.96 -4.61
N ASP A 170 -0.04 -1.02 -3.39
CA ASP A 170 0.51 0.17 -2.73
C ASP A 170 1.64 0.79 -3.57
N LEU A 171 2.57 -0.02 -4.10
CA LEU A 171 3.63 0.47 -4.99
C LEU A 171 3.09 1.07 -6.29
N LEU A 172 2.04 0.50 -6.88
CA LEU A 172 1.35 1.08 -8.03
C LEU A 172 0.68 2.41 -7.67
N GLY A 173 0.00 2.49 -6.53
CA GLY A 173 -0.59 3.72 -6.02
C GLY A 173 0.45 4.83 -5.88
N LEU A 174 1.58 4.52 -5.24
CA LEU A 174 2.69 5.47 -5.07
C LEU A 174 3.30 5.86 -6.42
N TYR A 175 3.45 4.92 -7.34
CA TYR A 175 3.94 5.18 -8.70
C TYR A 175 3.08 6.23 -9.42
N PHE A 176 1.75 6.14 -9.32
CA PHE A 176 0.84 7.10 -9.94
C PHE A 176 0.69 8.41 -9.16
N CYS A 177 0.81 8.37 -7.83
CA CYS A 177 0.53 9.53 -6.98
C CYS A 177 1.76 10.41 -6.73
N CYS A 178 2.97 9.86 -6.68
CA CYS A 178 4.17 10.61 -6.29
C CYS A 178 4.80 11.41 -7.45
N GLN A 179 4.63 10.97 -8.69
CA GLN A 179 5.24 11.60 -9.86
C GLN A 179 4.48 11.28 -11.14
N ASP A 180 4.93 11.86 -12.26
CA ASP A 180 4.41 11.48 -13.57
C ASP A 180 4.84 10.05 -13.93
N PRO A 181 4.00 9.29 -14.69
CA PRO A 181 4.33 7.94 -15.10
C PRO A 181 5.65 7.87 -15.87
N TYR A 182 6.46 6.85 -15.57
CA TYR A 182 7.76 6.57 -16.19
C TYR A 182 7.93 5.06 -16.38
N ASP A 183 8.91 4.64 -17.21
CA ASP A 183 9.17 3.21 -17.44
C ASP A 183 9.80 2.58 -16.19
N ASP A 184 9.19 1.50 -15.69
CA ASP A 184 9.62 0.81 -14.48
C ASP A 184 9.07 -0.62 -14.45
N HIS A 185 9.31 -1.36 -13.37
CA HIS A 185 8.63 -2.63 -13.11
C HIS A 185 8.36 -2.84 -11.61
N ILE A 186 7.57 -3.87 -11.28
CA ILE A 186 7.46 -4.43 -9.94
C ILE A 186 7.76 -5.92 -10.02
N GLU A 187 8.56 -6.43 -9.10
CA GLU A 187 8.95 -7.84 -9.07
C GLU A 187 9.24 -8.32 -7.62
N PRO A 188 8.79 -9.51 -7.22
CA PRO A 188 7.85 -10.40 -7.92
C PRO A 188 6.37 -10.01 -7.69
N VAL A 189 5.53 -10.19 -8.70
CA VAL A 189 4.06 -10.05 -8.59
C VAL A 189 3.39 -11.43 -8.56
N PRO A 190 2.64 -11.78 -7.50
CA PRO A 190 1.91 -13.06 -7.44
C PRO A 190 0.91 -13.22 -8.59
N VAL A 191 0.85 -14.42 -9.16
CA VAL A 191 -0.09 -14.77 -10.26
C VAL A 191 -1.16 -15.78 -9.84
N SER A 192 -0.92 -16.55 -8.77
CA SER A 192 -1.85 -17.57 -8.27
C SER A 192 -1.62 -17.84 -6.79
N TYR A 193 -2.67 -18.28 -6.09
CA TYR A 193 -2.61 -18.81 -4.72
C TYR A 193 -1.94 -20.18 -4.63
N ALA A 194 -1.76 -20.88 -5.77
CA ALA A 194 -1.13 -22.20 -5.84
C ALA A 194 0.39 -22.13 -6.03
N ALA A 195 0.95 -20.99 -6.44
CA ALA A 195 2.38 -20.82 -6.72
C ALA A 195 3.22 -20.71 -5.41
N GLY A 196 4.51 -21.05 -5.43
CA GLY A 196 5.38 -21.01 -4.24
C GLY A 196 5.69 -19.59 -3.72
N ASP A 197 6.34 -19.49 -2.55
CA ASP A 197 6.61 -18.20 -1.88
C ASP A 197 7.54 -17.26 -2.68
N ASP A 198 8.41 -17.83 -3.53
CA ASP A 198 9.29 -17.09 -4.44
C ASP A 198 8.71 -16.97 -5.87
N ASP A 199 7.53 -17.54 -6.12
CA ASP A 199 6.90 -17.48 -7.44
C ASP A 199 6.19 -16.14 -7.63
N GLY A 200 6.41 -15.57 -8.79
CA GLY A 200 5.75 -14.36 -9.26
C GLY A 200 6.42 -13.87 -10.53
N VAL A 201 5.76 -12.95 -11.22
CA VAL A 201 6.24 -12.42 -12.49
C VAL A 201 6.77 -11.02 -12.33
N ARG A 202 7.61 -10.58 -13.27
CA ARG A 202 7.89 -9.16 -13.45
C ARG A 202 6.67 -8.50 -14.10
N LEU A 203 6.12 -7.49 -13.44
CA LEU A 203 5.10 -6.61 -13.99
C LEU A 203 5.77 -5.34 -14.51
N THR A 204 5.92 -5.23 -15.83
CA THR A 204 6.52 -4.06 -16.49
C THR A 204 5.48 -2.96 -16.66
N MET A 205 5.86 -1.73 -16.34
CA MET A 205 5.08 -0.50 -16.56
C MET A 205 5.78 0.33 -17.62
N LYS A 206 5.07 0.67 -18.70
CA LYS A 206 5.55 1.57 -19.74
C LYS A 206 4.68 2.82 -19.83
N ALA A 207 5.26 3.99 -19.67
CA ALA A 207 4.54 5.25 -19.81
C ALA A 207 4.19 5.48 -21.28
N VAL A 208 2.89 5.51 -21.60
CA VAL A 208 2.38 5.74 -22.97
C VAL A 208 1.60 7.05 -23.08
N GLY A 209 1.60 7.85 -22.02
CA GLY A 209 1.06 9.21 -21.96
C GLY A 209 1.01 9.72 -20.52
N PRO A 210 0.66 11.00 -20.31
CA PRO A 210 0.70 11.63 -18.98
C PRO A 210 -0.17 10.96 -17.90
N ARG A 211 -1.20 10.22 -18.33
CA ARG A 211 -2.15 9.50 -17.44
C ARG A 211 -2.46 8.10 -17.97
N ARG A 212 -1.53 7.50 -18.72
CA ARG A 212 -1.72 6.18 -19.34
C ARG A 212 -0.45 5.36 -19.24
N VAL A 213 -0.59 4.15 -18.75
CA VAL A 213 0.49 3.18 -18.58
C VAL A 213 0.08 1.87 -19.21
N ALA A 214 0.97 1.30 -20.02
CA ALA A 214 0.83 -0.06 -20.51
C ALA A 214 1.50 -1.01 -19.52
N PHE A 215 0.82 -2.11 -19.20
CA PHE A 215 1.32 -3.16 -18.32
C PHE A 215 1.62 -4.43 -19.12
N ASP A 216 2.75 -5.07 -18.81
CA ASP A 216 3.11 -6.38 -19.36
C ASP A 216 3.73 -7.29 -18.27
N PRO A 217 3.09 -8.42 -17.92
CA PRO A 217 1.78 -8.86 -18.38
C PRO A 217 0.66 -7.96 -17.83
N TYR A 218 -0.49 -7.90 -18.52
CA TYR A 218 -1.60 -7.06 -18.09
C TYR A 218 -2.37 -7.70 -16.91
N PRO A 219 -2.57 -7.00 -15.77
CA PRO A 219 -3.09 -7.65 -14.57
C PRO A 219 -4.60 -7.49 -14.34
N PHE A 220 -5.26 -6.63 -15.11
CA PHE A 220 -6.66 -6.26 -14.85
C PHE A 220 -7.66 -7.09 -15.66
N ASP A 221 -8.89 -7.17 -15.15
CA ASP A 221 -10.03 -7.90 -15.72
C ASP A 221 -10.66 -7.19 -16.93
N VAL A 222 -10.53 -5.86 -17.00
CA VAL A 222 -11.03 -5.02 -18.08
C VAL A 222 -9.88 -4.32 -18.80
N ARG A 223 -10.00 -4.08 -20.12
CA ARG A 223 -8.99 -3.36 -20.93
C ARG A 223 -9.64 -2.28 -21.81
N PRO A 224 -9.32 -0.98 -21.62
CA PRO A 224 -8.46 -0.43 -20.58
C PRO A 224 -9.16 -0.40 -19.21
N CYS A 225 -8.41 -0.69 -18.14
CA CYS A 225 -8.82 -0.39 -16.77
C CYS A 225 -8.74 1.12 -16.54
N ARG A 226 -9.80 1.71 -15.99
CA ARG A 226 -9.90 3.13 -15.67
C ARG A 226 -10.11 3.25 -14.17
N ALA A 227 -9.20 3.95 -13.51
CA ALA A 227 -9.29 4.29 -12.10
C ALA A 227 -9.14 5.80 -11.93
N GLN A 228 -9.74 6.34 -10.88
CA GLN A 228 -9.73 7.76 -10.56
C GLN A 228 -9.03 7.98 -9.22
N LEU A 229 -8.11 8.95 -9.21
CA LEU A 229 -7.64 9.55 -7.97
C LEU A 229 -8.71 10.53 -7.51
N SER A 230 -9.35 10.24 -6.37
CA SER A 230 -10.40 11.07 -5.78
C SER A 230 -9.84 12.30 -5.07
#